data_AF-G5K138-F1
#
_entry.id   AF-G5K138-F1
#
_cell.length_a   1.000
_cell.length_b   1.000
_cell.length_c   1.000
_cell.angle_alpha   90.00
_cell.angle_beta   90.00
_cell.angle_gamma   90.00
#
_symmetry.space_group_name_H-M   'P 1'
#
loop_
_entity.id
_entity.type
_entity.pdbx_description
1 polymer ?
#
loop_
_entity_poly.entity_id
_entity_poly.type
_entity_poly.pdbx_seq_one_letter_code
_entity_poly.pdbx_strand_id
1 'polypeptide(L)' 'MYSKGEDIFWAKKKEKNGRLLWLPLGQHLKDTHDIAGLLWEHWLGEGQKNE' A
#
# COMPACT_ATOMS: atom_id res chain seq x y z
N MET A 1 11.76 11.50 -5.95
CA MET A 1 12.21 10.67 -7.08
C MET A 1 12.52 9.30 -6.49
N TYR A 2 11.85 8.24 -6.95
CA TYR A 2 12.06 6.87 -6.43
C TYR A 2 13.47 6.39 -6.75
N SER A 3 14.05 5.60 -5.85
CA SER A 3 15.38 5.05 -6.05
C SER A 3 15.33 3.94 -7.12
N LYS A 4 16.40 3.81 -7.90
CA LYS A 4 16.50 3.01 -9.14
C LYS A 4 16.18 1.49 -9.00
N GLY A 5 15.83 1.00 -7.81
CA GLY A 5 15.49 -0.40 -7.53
C GLY A 5 14.07 -0.67 -7.03
N GLU A 6 13.30 0.35 -6.64
CA GLU A 6 11.97 0.15 -6.02
C GLU A 6 10.86 -0.22 -7.02
N ASP A 7 11.05 0.11 -8.30
CA ASP A 7 10.07 -0.12 -9.37
C ASP A 7 10.19 -1.50 -10.05
N ILE A 8 11.15 -2.34 -9.63
CA ILE A 8 11.42 -3.63 -10.29
C ILE A 8 10.40 -4.70 -9.89
N PHE A 9 9.86 -4.62 -8.67
CA PHE A 9 8.91 -5.60 -8.16
C PHE A 9 7.47 -5.09 -8.27
N TRP A 10 6.56 -5.96 -8.69
CA TRP A 10 5.13 -5.68 -8.75
C TRP A 10 4.42 -6.30 -7.54
N ALA A 11 3.49 -5.58 -6.94
CA ALA A 11 2.60 -6.11 -5.93
C ALA A 11 1.29 -6.64 -6.54
N LYS A 12 0.73 -5.87 -7.48
CA LYS A 12 -0.56 -6.18 -8.10
C LYS A 12 -0.46 -6.03 -9.60
N LYS A 13 -1.12 -6.94 -10.31
CA LYS A 13 -1.33 -6.90 -11.75
C LYS A 13 -2.80 -7.14 -12.03
N LYS A 14 -3.38 -6.40 -12.97
CA LYS A 14 -4.73 -6.66 -13.48
C LYS A 14 -4.84 -6.26 -14.94
N GLU A 15 -5.76 -6.90 -15.65
CA GLU A 15 -6.20 -6.43 -16.96
C GLU A 15 -7.54 -5.71 -16.80
N LYS A 16 -7.74 -4.61 -17.54
CA LYS A 16 -9.03 -3.93 -17.65
C LYS A 16 -9.21 -3.39 -19.07
N ASN A 17 -10.24 -3.87 -19.77
CA ASN A 17 -10.56 -3.48 -21.15
C ASN A 17 -9.39 -3.65 -22.13
N GLY A 18 -8.72 -4.80 -22.10
CA GLY A 18 -7.54 -5.07 -22.93
C GLY A 18 -6.26 -4.33 -22.50
N ARG A 19 -6.31 -3.54 -21.42
CA ARG A 19 -5.16 -2.82 -20.89
C ARG A 19 -4.62 -3.50 -19.65
N LEU A 20 -3.33 -3.87 -19.68
CA LEU A 20 -2.63 -4.35 -18.50
C LEU A 20 -2.23 -3.18 -17.60
N LEU A 21 -2.48 -3.34 -16.30
CA LEU A 21 -2.20 -2.38 -15.24
C LEU A 21 -1.38 -3.07 -14.16
N TRP A 22 -0.38 -2.37 -13.64
CA TRP A 22 0.50 -2.86 -12.59
C TRP A 22 0.65 -1.82 -11.49
N LEU A 23 0.77 -2.30 -10.25
CA LEU A 23 1.12 -1.49 -9.10
C LEU A 23 2.50 -1.94 -8.60
N PRO A 24 3.50 -1.03 -8.55
CA PRO A 24 4.80 -1.32 -7.97
C PRO A 24 4.67 -1.75 -6.51
N LEU A 25 5.53 -2.67 -6.08
CA LEU A 25 5.55 -3.19 -4.71
C LEU A 25 5.81 -2.07 -3.69
N GLY A 26 6.79 -1.21 -3.96
CA GLY A 26 7.08 -0.06 -3.08
C GLY A 26 5.87 0.84 -2.87
N GLN A 27 5.13 1.13 -3.95
CA GLN A 27 3.89 1.91 -3.83
C GLN A 27 2.84 1.19 -3.00
N HIS A 28 2.64 -0.12 -3.21
CA HIS A 28 1.67 -0.88 -2.42
C HIS A 28 2.00 -0.94 -0.93
N LEU A 29 3.29 -1.07 -0.59
CA LEU A 29 3.76 -1.05 0.80
C LEU A 29 3.53 0.31 1.44
N LYS A 30 3.83 1.40 0.72
CA LYS A 30 3.53 2.76 1.19
C LYS A 30 2.04 2.96 1.42
N ASP A 31 1.20 2.57 0.45
CA ASP A 31 -0.26 2.68 0.58
C ASP A 31 -0.77 1.90 1.80
N THR A 32 -0.24 0.69 2.03
CA THR A 32 -0.62 -0.16 3.16
C THR A 32 -0.21 0.45 4.49
N HIS A 33 1.03 0.96 4.58
CA HIS A 33 1.54 1.65 5.75
C HIS A 33 0.67 2.86 6.10
N ASP A 34 0.37 3.72 5.12
CA ASP A 34 -0.37 4.95 5.33
C ASP A 34 -1.81 4.64 5.79
N ILE A 35 -2.47 3.63 5.20
CA ILE A 35 -3.80 3.20 5.64
C ILE A 35 -3.76 2.57 7.04
N ALA A 36 -2.75 1.76 7.36
CA ALA A 36 -2.60 1.21 8.70
C ALA A 36 -2.46 2.33 9.75
N GLY A 37 -1.71 3.40 9.45
CA GLY A 37 -1.64 4.59 10.29
C GLY A 37 -2.99 5.28 10.47
N LEU A 38 -3.75 5.47 9.39
CA LEU A 38 -5.09 6.07 9.49
C LEU A 38 -6.07 5.21 10.30
N LEU A 39 -6.00 3.89 10.16
CA LEU A 39 -6.80 2.97 10.98
C LEU A 39 -6.39 3.05 12.45
N TRP A 40 -5.09 3.12 12.73
CA TRP A 40 -4.61 3.34 14.09
C TRP A 40 -5.15 4.65 14.67
N GLU A 41 -4.95 5.78 13.98
CA GLU A 41 -5.32 7.09 14.52
C GLU A 41 -6.84 7.29 14.66
N HIS A 42 -7.62 6.80 13.69
CA HIS A 42 -9.03 7.20 13.58
C HIS A 42 -10.04 6.07 13.74
N TRP A 43 -9.62 4.80 13.68
CA TRP A 43 -10.55 3.67 13.74
C TRP A 43 -10.41 2.85 15.02
N LEU A 44 -9.19 2.61 15.49
CA LEU A 44 -8.98 1.82 16.70
C LEU A 44 -9.35 2.62 17.95
N GLY A 45 -10.13 2.00 18.82
CA GLY A 45 -10.41 2.53 20.15
C GLY A 45 -9.22 2.37 21.10
N GLU A 46 -9.18 3.17 22.16
CA GLU A 46 -8.06 3.17 23.13
C GLU A 46 -7.77 1.81 23.76
N GLY A 47 -8.78 0.97 24.00
CA GLY A 47 -8.57 -0.39 24.50
C GLY A 47 -7.72 -1.23 23.54
N GLN A 48 -7.99 -1.15 22.24
CA GLN A 48 -7.24 -1.90 21.21
C GLN A 48 -5.82 -1.37 21.00
N LYS A 49 -5.54 -0.12 21.39
CA LYS A 49 -4.21 0.49 21.28
C LYS A 49 -3.32 0.20 22.49
N ASN A 50 -3.93 -0.01 23.66
CA ASN A 50 -3.24 -0.07 24.95
C ASN A 50 -3.27 -1.46 25.62
N GLU A 51 -3.94 -2.45 25.00
CA GLU A 51 -3.85 -3.89 25.34
C GLU A 51 -2.66 -4.55 24.63
#